data_AF-A0A8B8AQY0-F1
#
_entry.id   AF-A0A8B8AQY0-F1
#
_cell.length_a   1.000
_cell.length_b   1.000
_cell.length_c   1.000
_cell.angle_alpha   90.00
_cell.angle_beta   90.00
_cell.angle_gamma   90.00
#
_symmetry.space_group_name_H-M   'P 1'
#
loop_
_entity.id
_entity.type
_entity.pdbx_description
1 polymer ?
#
loop_
_entity_poly.entity_id
_entity_poly.type
_entity_poly.pdbx_seq_one_letter_code
_entity_poly.pdbx_strand_id
1 'polypeptide(L)'
;MPAHCCAFGCKSRQTAGVNLKFFRIPKDEHLRGKWVSAIKREDWEPNDHSRICSKHFISGQPSREPTNPNYVPSIFCHRPIHEGVLQEKVQRHQRLVERKENKARNESAQALLTLSKKEPPVCLMGTSTQTPIVSNSDAEVQTDITLPVMTSLIITNQYLKSVCDANAVSIREQKQDQEKLQDICHEQEEELKSLKAQLKHQEEENKLLMEEINKKTLSFKNIQDDDRKTKFYTGFPNFNTLNAVFKETSPKVNRKRTKLPKEDELLLTLVKLRRNLAMTDLAYRFNISQSSVTNIFHAWLDALYSTLGGLVCWPETDVCQLPEVFQNEVFRRVKCVIDCTEIFIERPSNLKARAQTYSNYKRHNTIKILVGVSPTGCVTFLSTCWGGRVSDRQITCDSGFLDKLLPGDVVLADRGFNMTEDFALKGAQLIVPAYTKGKSQLPKEDVEKSRMMSRARIHIERVIGRLKDFEIIKGPLPINLVKRKTDSQITAGDKIVRVVAAIVNTNDAIL
;
A
#
# COMPACT_ATOMS: atom_id res chain seq x y z
N MET A 1 -14.58 15.12 -42.01
CA MET A 1 -14.90 15.71 -40.69
C MET A 1 -14.47 14.76 -39.58
N PRO A 2 -13.94 15.25 -38.45
CA PRO A 2 -13.59 14.40 -37.30
C PRO A 2 -14.81 13.66 -36.75
N ALA A 3 -14.65 12.40 -36.35
CA ALA A 3 -15.75 11.67 -35.72
C ALA A 3 -16.09 12.26 -34.34
N HIS A 4 -17.38 12.40 -34.03
CA HIS A 4 -17.89 12.79 -32.73
C HIS A 4 -18.63 11.62 -32.06
N CYS A 5 -18.53 11.53 -30.74
CA CYS A 5 -19.23 10.48 -30.00
C CYS A 5 -20.73 10.78 -29.94
N CYS A 6 -21.57 9.81 -30.30
CA CYS A 6 -23.03 9.95 -30.25
C CYS A 6 -23.62 9.78 -28.84
N ALA A 7 -22.87 9.19 -27.91
CA ALA A 7 -23.30 8.95 -26.54
C ALA A 7 -23.72 10.23 -25.81
N PHE A 8 -24.85 10.17 -25.09
CA PHE A 8 -25.38 11.29 -24.32
C PHE A 8 -24.33 11.84 -23.34
N GLY A 9 -24.17 13.17 -23.31
CA GLY A 9 -23.22 13.86 -22.44
C GLY A 9 -21.73 13.67 -22.76
N CYS A 10 -21.36 12.91 -23.80
CA CYS A 10 -19.96 12.67 -24.16
C CYS A 10 -19.44 13.72 -25.15
N LYS A 11 -18.48 14.55 -24.72
CA LYS A 11 -17.85 15.60 -25.56
C LYS A 11 -16.66 15.10 -26.38
N SER A 12 -16.46 13.79 -26.48
CA SER A 12 -15.28 13.21 -27.14
C SER A 12 -15.36 13.36 -28.67
N ARG A 13 -14.28 13.88 -29.26
CA ARG A 13 -14.10 14.01 -30.73
C ARG A 13 -12.76 13.42 -31.16
N GLN A 14 -12.66 12.97 -32.39
CA GLN A 14 -11.42 12.49 -32.97
C GLN A 14 -10.43 13.65 -33.09
N THR A 15 -9.26 13.54 -32.44
CA THR A 15 -8.22 14.58 -32.42
C THR A 15 -6.87 13.91 -32.62
N ALA A 16 -6.00 14.48 -33.47
CA ALA A 16 -4.67 13.96 -33.72
C ALA A 16 -3.84 13.94 -32.41
N GLY A 17 -3.10 12.85 -32.17
CA GLY A 17 -2.29 12.65 -30.96
C GLY A 17 -3.04 12.09 -29.74
N VAL A 18 -4.37 11.93 -29.80
CA VAL A 18 -5.15 11.31 -28.71
C VAL A 18 -5.46 9.85 -29.06
N ASN A 19 -5.05 8.92 -28.18
CA ASN A 19 -5.35 7.49 -28.33
C ASN A 19 -6.81 7.17 -27.96
N LEU A 20 -7.77 7.65 -28.77
CA LEU A 20 -9.20 7.43 -28.61
C LEU A 20 -9.80 6.86 -29.90
N LYS A 21 -10.33 5.64 -29.83
CA LYS A 21 -10.94 4.95 -30.97
C LYS A 21 -12.43 5.26 -31.06
N PHE A 22 -12.95 5.31 -32.29
CA PHE A 22 -14.35 5.56 -32.60
C PHE A 22 -14.92 4.39 -33.40
N PHE A 23 -16.00 3.78 -32.91
CA PHE A 23 -16.61 2.59 -33.47
C PHE A 23 -17.96 2.94 -34.12
N ARG A 24 -18.25 2.32 -35.27
CA ARG A 24 -19.58 2.43 -35.91
C ARG A 24 -20.61 1.69 -35.08
N ILE A 25 -21.85 2.16 -35.12
CA ILE A 25 -22.98 1.38 -34.60
C ILE A 25 -23.13 0.10 -35.48
N PRO A 26 -23.31 -1.09 -34.87
CA PRO A 26 -23.46 -2.35 -35.61
C PRO A 26 -24.60 -2.30 -36.64
N LYS A 27 -24.41 -2.98 -37.77
CA LYS A 27 -25.45 -3.16 -38.80
C LYS A 27 -26.46 -4.25 -38.44
N ASP A 28 -26.03 -5.23 -37.64
CA ASP A 28 -26.89 -6.29 -37.11
C ASP A 28 -28.05 -5.68 -36.32
N GLU A 29 -29.28 -5.96 -36.72
CA GLU A 29 -30.49 -5.32 -36.19
C GLU A 29 -30.65 -5.55 -34.69
N HIS A 30 -30.36 -6.77 -34.23
CA HIS A 30 -30.47 -7.14 -32.82
C HIS A 30 -29.44 -6.41 -31.95
N LEU A 31 -28.18 -6.38 -32.36
CA LEU A 31 -27.12 -5.69 -31.63
C LEU A 31 -27.25 -4.16 -31.73
N ARG A 32 -27.70 -3.64 -32.88
CA ARG A 32 -28.01 -2.23 -33.09
C ARG A 32 -29.07 -1.77 -32.10
N GLY A 33 -30.16 -2.51 -31.95
CA GLY A 33 -31.20 -2.21 -30.95
C GLY A 33 -30.65 -2.12 -29.52
N LYS A 34 -29.78 -3.06 -29.13
CA LYS A 34 -29.12 -3.04 -27.80
C LYS A 34 -28.22 -1.82 -27.61
N TRP A 35 -27.44 -1.44 -28.62
CA TRP A 35 -26.55 -0.28 -28.54
C TRP A 35 -27.32 1.03 -28.46
N VAL A 36 -28.37 1.19 -29.27
CA VAL A 36 -29.24 2.38 -29.25
C VAL A 36 -29.93 2.51 -27.90
N SER A 37 -30.48 1.40 -27.38
CA SER A 37 -31.10 1.35 -26.05
C SER A 37 -30.12 1.75 -24.93
N ALA A 38 -28.85 1.32 -25.02
CA ALA A 38 -27.83 1.67 -24.03
C ALA A 38 -27.41 3.15 -24.11
N ILE A 39 -27.31 3.71 -25.31
CA ILE A 39 -26.99 5.13 -25.56
C ILE A 39 -28.08 6.06 -25.00
N LYS A 40 -29.35 5.63 -25.08
CA LYS A 40 -30.53 6.28 -24.47
C LYS A 40 -30.59 7.80 -24.71
N ARG A 41 -30.44 8.22 -25.96
CA ARG A 41 -30.58 9.62 -26.39
C ARG A 41 -31.99 9.83 -26.94
N GLU A 42 -32.72 10.78 -26.36
CA GLU A 42 -34.07 11.17 -26.81
C GLU A 42 -34.01 11.75 -28.23
N ASP A 43 -35.03 11.45 -29.03
CA ASP A 43 -35.23 11.94 -30.41
C ASP A 43 -34.02 11.76 -31.34
N TRP A 44 -33.28 10.66 -31.18
CA TRP A 44 -32.10 10.37 -31.97
C TRP A 44 -32.07 8.94 -32.49
N GLU A 45 -31.87 8.80 -33.80
CA GLU A 45 -31.60 7.53 -34.46
C GLU A 45 -30.19 7.48 -35.05
N PRO A 46 -29.49 6.34 -34.94
CA PRO A 46 -28.16 6.19 -35.50
C PRO A 46 -28.19 6.16 -37.03
N ASN A 47 -27.40 7.03 -37.65
CA ASN A 47 -27.08 7.03 -39.08
C ASN A 47 -25.71 6.40 -39.38
N ASP A 48 -25.32 6.31 -40.66
CA ASP A 48 -24.05 5.73 -41.11
C ASP A 48 -22.79 6.44 -40.60
N HIS A 49 -22.93 7.68 -40.13
CA HIS A 49 -21.87 8.50 -39.56
C HIS A 49 -21.85 8.48 -38.02
N SER A 50 -22.80 7.80 -37.39
CA SER A 50 -22.89 7.70 -35.94
C SER A 50 -21.74 6.86 -35.40
N ARG A 51 -20.99 7.43 -34.45
CA ARG A 51 -19.82 6.79 -33.84
C ARG A 51 -19.90 6.85 -32.33
N ILE A 52 -19.49 5.79 -31.66
CA ILE A 52 -19.32 5.76 -30.20
C ILE A 52 -17.83 5.58 -29.87
N CYS A 53 -17.32 6.33 -28.89
CA CYS A 53 -15.90 6.28 -28.54
C CYS A 53 -15.57 5.11 -27.59
N SER A 54 -14.30 4.74 -27.52
CA SER A 54 -13.79 3.63 -26.68
C SER A 54 -14.11 3.76 -25.20
N LYS A 55 -14.32 4.97 -24.66
CA LYS A 55 -14.65 5.21 -23.24
C LYS A 55 -15.93 4.49 -22.76
N HIS A 56 -16.81 4.10 -23.68
CA HIS A 56 -18.09 3.46 -23.35
C HIS A 56 -17.99 1.93 -23.19
N PHE A 57 -16.79 1.36 -23.40
CA PHE A 57 -16.49 -0.05 -23.27
C PHE A 57 -15.44 -0.27 -22.18
N ILE A 58 -15.58 -1.35 -21.41
CA ILE A 58 -14.69 -1.70 -20.29
C ILE A 58 -13.26 -1.95 -20.79
N SER A 59 -13.10 -2.63 -21.93
CA SER A 59 -11.79 -2.89 -22.54
C SER A 59 -11.35 -1.82 -23.56
N GLY A 60 -12.15 -0.76 -23.74
CA GLY A 60 -11.90 0.25 -24.77
C GLY A 60 -12.26 -0.18 -26.20
N GLN A 61 -12.86 -1.36 -26.40
CA GLN A 61 -13.31 -1.81 -27.72
C GLN A 61 -14.53 -2.75 -27.65
N PRO A 62 -15.42 -2.74 -28.65
CA PRO A 62 -16.57 -3.63 -28.71
C PRO A 62 -16.18 -5.08 -29.01
N SER A 63 -16.97 -6.03 -28.51
CA SER A 63 -16.85 -7.46 -28.86
C SER A 63 -18.04 -7.92 -29.71
N ARG A 64 -17.82 -8.94 -30.55
CA ARG A 64 -18.88 -9.62 -31.30
C ARG A 64 -19.50 -10.79 -30.55
N GLU A 65 -18.88 -11.25 -29.46
CA GLU A 65 -19.36 -12.39 -28.70
C GLU A 65 -20.46 -11.96 -27.70
N PRO A 66 -21.68 -12.51 -27.76
CA PRO A 66 -22.79 -12.11 -26.88
C PRO A 66 -22.53 -12.23 -25.38
N THR A 67 -21.63 -13.13 -24.98
CA THR A 67 -21.23 -13.37 -23.60
C THR A 67 -20.12 -12.46 -23.10
N ASN A 68 -19.53 -11.64 -23.98
CA ASN A 68 -18.45 -10.73 -23.62
C ASN A 68 -19.02 -9.44 -22.97
N PRO A 69 -18.39 -8.90 -21.91
CA PRO A 69 -18.87 -7.71 -21.24
C PRO A 69 -18.86 -6.45 -22.11
N ASN A 70 -18.10 -6.44 -23.22
CA ASN A 70 -18.05 -5.34 -24.20
C ASN A 70 -18.96 -5.56 -25.41
N TYR A 71 -19.85 -6.55 -25.38
CA TYR A 71 -20.82 -6.79 -26.46
C TYR A 71 -21.78 -5.60 -26.65
N VAL A 72 -22.16 -4.95 -25.55
CA VAL A 72 -22.97 -3.72 -25.55
C VAL A 72 -22.22 -2.67 -24.73
N PRO A 73 -22.11 -1.40 -25.20
CA PRO A 73 -21.51 -0.34 -24.40
C PRO A 73 -22.26 -0.20 -23.07
N SER A 74 -21.52 -0.05 -21.97
CA SER A 74 -22.10 -0.09 -20.63
C SER A 74 -21.70 1.09 -19.74
N ILE A 75 -20.70 1.87 -20.14
CA ILE A 75 -20.19 2.98 -19.35
C ILE A 75 -20.80 4.27 -19.89
N PHE A 76 -21.75 4.87 -19.16
CA PHE A 76 -22.38 6.13 -19.54
C PHE A 76 -22.57 7.05 -18.34
N CYS A 77 -22.54 8.36 -18.55
CA CYS A 77 -22.71 9.34 -17.48
C CYS A 77 -24.13 9.32 -16.89
N HIS A 78 -25.15 9.02 -17.71
CA HIS A 78 -26.54 8.89 -17.26
C HIS A 78 -26.85 7.58 -16.54
N ARG A 79 -25.90 6.63 -16.51
CA ARG A 79 -26.03 5.36 -15.82
C ARG A 79 -24.73 5.03 -15.08
N PRO A 80 -24.45 5.70 -13.95
CA PRO A 80 -23.26 5.44 -13.17
C PRO A 80 -23.32 4.00 -12.63
N ILE A 81 -22.44 3.13 -13.14
CA ILE A 81 -22.27 1.76 -12.66
C ILE A 81 -21.11 1.75 -11.67
N HIS A 82 -21.31 1.16 -10.50
CA HIS A 82 -20.25 0.99 -9.51
C HIS A 82 -19.14 0.09 -10.07
N GLU A 83 -17.87 0.47 -9.86
CA GLU A 83 -16.70 -0.24 -10.41
C GLU A 83 -16.71 -1.75 -10.11
N GLY A 84 -17.19 -2.14 -8.91
CA GLY A 84 -17.33 -3.55 -8.53
C GLY A 84 -18.23 -4.37 -9.47
N VAL A 85 -19.31 -3.77 -10.00
CA VAL A 85 -20.22 -4.45 -10.93
C VAL A 85 -19.57 -4.63 -12.32
N LEU A 86 -18.72 -3.69 -12.74
CA LEU A 86 -17.95 -3.83 -13.99
C LEU A 86 -16.92 -4.97 -13.85
N GLN A 87 -16.24 -5.04 -12.71
CA GLN A 87 -15.29 -6.12 -12.40
C GLN A 87 -15.97 -7.49 -12.35
N GLU A 88 -17.15 -7.61 -11.73
CA GLU A 88 -17.91 -8.85 -11.70
C GLU A 88 -18.31 -9.35 -13.09
N LYS A 89 -18.69 -8.45 -14.01
CA LYS A 89 -19.00 -8.79 -15.40
C LYS A 89 -17.78 -9.34 -16.14
N VAL A 90 -16.61 -8.74 -15.92
CA VAL A 90 -15.33 -9.22 -16.50
C VAL A 90 -14.98 -10.59 -15.95
N GLN A 91 -15.03 -10.77 -14.63
CA GLN A 91 -14.74 -12.05 -13.97
C GLN A 91 -15.71 -13.15 -14.39
N ARG A 92 -17.01 -12.85 -14.56
CA ARG A 92 -17.99 -13.82 -15.05
C ARG A 92 -17.65 -14.31 -16.45
N HIS A 93 -17.22 -13.43 -17.34
CA HIS A 93 -16.80 -13.80 -18.68
C HIS A 93 -15.50 -14.62 -18.66
N GLN A 94 -14.51 -14.24 -17.87
CA GLN A 94 -13.27 -15.01 -17.69
C GLN A 94 -13.56 -16.45 -17.24
N ARG A 95 -14.45 -16.65 -16.24
CA ARG A 95 -14.87 -17.98 -15.80
C ARG A 95 -15.56 -18.80 -16.90
N LEU A 96 -16.29 -18.14 -17.80
CA LEU A 96 -16.93 -18.84 -18.95
C LEU A 96 -15.90 -19.26 -19.99
N VAL A 97 -14.91 -18.41 -20.28
CA VAL A 97 -13.80 -18.72 -21.20
C VAL A 97 -12.99 -19.89 -20.66
N GLU A 98 -12.59 -19.82 -19.38
CA GLU A 98 -11.84 -20.90 -18.71
C GLU A 98 -12.58 -22.24 -18.71
N ARG A 99 -13.92 -22.23 -18.52
CA ARG A 99 -14.74 -23.44 -18.64
C ARG A 99 -14.74 -24.02 -20.05
N LYS A 100 -14.84 -23.18 -21.09
CA LYS A 100 -14.77 -23.61 -22.49
C LYS A 100 -13.41 -24.22 -22.81
N GLU A 101 -12.33 -23.57 -22.38
CA GLU A 101 -10.95 -24.04 -22.58
C GLU A 101 -10.68 -25.35 -21.84
N ASN A 102 -11.10 -25.48 -20.58
CA ASN A 102 -10.94 -26.71 -19.82
C ASN A 102 -11.76 -27.86 -20.42
N LYS A 103 -12.98 -27.60 -20.91
CA LYS A 103 -13.77 -28.60 -21.63
C LYS A 103 -13.05 -29.08 -22.90
N ALA A 104 -12.57 -28.15 -23.74
CA ALA A 104 -11.82 -28.48 -24.94
C ALA A 104 -10.52 -29.23 -24.63
N ARG A 105 -9.81 -28.83 -23.57
CA ARG A 105 -8.59 -29.52 -23.10
C ARG A 105 -8.89 -30.95 -22.67
N ASN A 106 -9.98 -31.17 -21.93
CA ASN A 106 -10.39 -32.49 -21.47
C ASN A 106 -10.86 -33.37 -22.64
N GLU A 107 -11.59 -32.83 -23.60
CA GLU A 107 -11.99 -33.53 -24.83
C GLU A 107 -10.77 -33.94 -25.66
N SER A 108 -9.81 -33.05 -25.85
CA SER A 108 -8.53 -33.34 -26.51
C SER A 108 -7.71 -34.40 -25.77
N ALA A 109 -7.65 -34.34 -24.43
CA ALA A 109 -6.97 -35.35 -23.62
C ALA A 109 -7.65 -36.73 -23.71
N GLN A 110 -8.98 -36.78 -23.74
CA GLN A 110 -9.75 -38.01 -23.96
C GLN A 110 -9.51 -38.60 -25.36
N ALA A 111 -9.44 -37.75 -26.39
CA ALA A 111 -9.13 -38.19 -27.76
C ALA A 111 -7.72 -38.79 -27.85
N LEU A 112 -6.72 -38.15 -27.22
CA LEU A 112 -5.34 -38.67 -27.14
C LEU A 112 -5.26 -40.01 -26.39
N LEU A 113 -5.98 -40.15 -25.26
CA LEU A 113 -6.07 -41.41 -24.52
C LEU A 113 -6.73 -42.53 -25.33
N THR A 114 -7.67 -42.19 -26.21
CA THR A 114 -8.35 -43.15 -27.10
C THR A 114 -7.43 -43.60 -28.23
N LEU A 115 -6.63 -42.69 -28.78
CA LEU A 115 -5.60 -43.00 -29.80
C LEU A 115 -4.47 -43.85 -29.22
N SER A 116 -4.07 -43.59 -27.97
CA SER A 116 -3.03 -44.37 -27.27
C SER A 116 -3.43 -45.82 -26.96
N LYS A 117 -4.72 -46.18 -27.03
CA LYS A 117 -5.22 -47.54 -26.76
C LYS A 117 -5.45 -48.38 -28.03
N LYS A 118 -5.23 -47.83 -29.22
CA LYS A 118 -5.24 -48.61 -30.46
C LYS A 118 -3.86 -49.20 -30.70
N GLU A 119 -3.74 -50.53 -30.61
CA GLU A 119 -2.56 -51.24 -31.12
C GLU A 119 -2.39 -50.95 -32.63
N PRO A 120 -1.14 -50.86 -33.12
CA PRO A 120 -0.88 -50.64 -34.53
C PRO A 120 -1.41 -51.82 -35.36
N PRO A 121 -1.96 -51.57 -36.57
CA PRO A 121 -2.38 -52.65 -37.44
C PRO A 121 -1.18 -53.53 -37.80
N VAL A 122 -1.33 -54.83 -37.53
CA VAL A 122 -0.39 -55.87 -37.91
C VAL A 122 -0.22 -55.83 -39.43
N CYS A 123 1.01 -55.63 -39.88
CA CYS A 123 1.39 -55.70 -41.29
C CYS A 123 1.29 -57.17 -41.74
N LEU A 124 0.24 -57.50 -42.51
CA LEU A 124 0.11 -58.80 -43.15
C LEU A 124 1.08 -58.86 -44.34
N MET A 125 2.17 -59.62 -44.14
CA MET A 125 3.09 -60.02 -45.19
C MET A 125 2.38 -60.95 -46.19
N GLY A 126 2.35 -60.52 -47.45
CA GLY A 126 2.49 -61.36 -48.64
C GLY A 126 1.26 -62.12 -49.13
N THR A 127 0.82 -61.78 -50.36
CA THR A 127 0.67 -62.77 -51.43
C THR A 127 0.88 -62.10 -52.79
N SER A 128 1.78 -62.72 -53.56
CA SER A 128 2.03 -62.50 -54.98
C SER A 128 0.75 -62.61 -55.82
N THR A 129 0.49 -61.63 -56.69
CA THR A 129 -0.27 -61.88 -57.93
C THR A 129 0.07 -60.84 -59.00
N GLN A 130 0.99 -61.26 -59.87
CA GLN A 130 1.04 -61.07 -61.33
C GLN A 130 0.28 -59.88 -61.94
N THR A 131 1.05 -59.03 -62.61
CA THR A 131 0.64 -58.19 -63.74
C THR A 131 -0.15 -59.00 -64.79
N PRO A 132 -1.31 -58.54 -65.27
CA PRO A 132 -1.84 -59.04 -66.53
C PRO A 132 -1.08 -58.35 -67.68
N ILE A 133 -0.21 -59.15 -68.30
CA ILE A 133 0.17 -59.01 -69.69
C ILE A 133 -1.13 -59.16 -70.49
N VAL A 134 -1.61 -58.09 -71.12
CA VAL A 134 -2.61 -58.23 -72.18
C VAL A 134 -1.84 -58.53 -73.46
N SER A 135 -1.93 -59.79 -73.83
CA SER A 135 -1.56 -60.37 -75.11
C SER A 135 -2.20 -59.61 -76.26
N ASN A 136 -1.36 -59.23 -77.24
CA ASN A 136 -1.80 -58.98 -78.61
C ASN A 136 -2.62 -60.18 -79.09
N SER A 137 -3.89 -59.95 -79.38
CA SER A 137 -4.64 -60.77 -80.32
C SER A 137 -4.82 -59.93 -81.58
N ASP A 138 -4.12 -60.35 -82.63
CA ASP A 138 -4.35 -59.93 -84.00
C ASP A 138 -5.81 -60.21 -84.35
N ALA A 139 -6.60 -59.14 -84.38
CA ALA A 139 -7.84 -59.08 -85.14
C ALA A 139 -7.63 -57.95 -86.15
N GLU A 140 -7.34 -58.34 -87.39
CA GLU A 140 -7.43 -57.46 -88.55
C GLU A 140 -8.88 -56.96 -88.67
N VAL A 141 -9.17 -55.85 -88.00
CA VAL A 141 -10.32 -55.01 -88.31
C VAL A 141 -9.78 -53.88 -89.17
N GLN A 142 -9.92 -54.06 -90.47
CA GLN A 142 -9.66 -53.03 -91.47
C GLN A 142 -10.79 -51.99 -91.37
N THR A 143 -10.70 -51.12 -90.36
CA THR A 143 -11.45 -49.86 -90.35
C THR A 143 -10.59 -48.82 -91.06
N ASP A 144 -11.08 -48.33 -92.20
CA ASP A 144 -10.59 -47.10 -92.79
C ASP A 144 -10.72 -45.96 -91.77
N ILE A 145 -9.65 -45.73 -91.02
CA ILE A 145 -9.48 -44.50 -90.26
C ILE A 145 -9.21 -43.43 -91.31
N THR A 146 -10.26 -42.72 -91.69
CA THR A 146 -10.14 -41.58 -92.61
C THR A 146 -9.11 -40.59 -92.05
N LEU A 147 -8.25 -40.04 -92.92
CA LEU A 147 -7.22 -39.02 -92.63
C LEU A 147 -7.66 -37.96 -91.58
N PRO A 148 -8.91 -37.45 -91.56
CA PRO A 148 -9.38 -36.54 -90.52
C PRO A 148 -9.40 -37.12 -89.09
N VAL A 149 -9.70 -38.40 -88.89
CA VAL A 149 -9.74 -39.04 -87.55
C VAL A 149 -8.33 -39.20 -86.98
N MET A 150 -7.37 -39.62 -87.81
CA MET A 150 -5.97 -39.75 -87.42
C MET A 150 -5.35 -38.39 -87.09
N THR A 151 -5.66 -37.36 -87.88
CA THR A 151 -5.22 -35.98 -87.64
C THR A 151 -5.80 -35.42 -86.34
N SER A 152 -7.09 -35.66 -86.07
CA SER A 152 -7.74 -35.25 -84.81
C SER A 152 -7.07 -35.89 -83.59
N LEU A 153 -6.76 -37.19 -83.67
CA LEU A 153 -6.10 -37.95 -82.60
C LEU A 153 -4.67 -37.45 -82.31
N ILE A 154 -3.93 -37.07 -83.35
CA ILE A 154 -2.59 -36.48 -83.23
C ILE A 154 -2.66 -35.11 -82.56
N ILE A 155 -3.62 -34.26 -82.96
CA ILE A 155 -3.83 -32.93 -82.35
C ILE A 155 -4.22 -33.07 -80.88
N THR A 156 -5.12 -34.00 -80.54
CA THR A 156 -5.50 -34.24 -79.13
C THR A 156 -4.34 -34.78 -78.31
N ASN A 157 -3.53 -35.70 -78.85
CA ASN A 157 -2.34 -36.18 -78.15
C ASN A 157 -1.27 -35.10 -77.97
N GLN A 158 -1.04 -34.24 -78.97
CA GLN A 158 -0.12 -33.10 -78.85
C GLN A 158 -0.62 -32.08 -77.81
N TYR A 159 -1.92 -31.82 -77.77
CA TYR A 159 -2.54 -30.96 -76.76
C TYR A 159 -2.44 -31.56 -75.35
N LEU A 160 -2.75 -32.85 -75.19
CA LEU A 160 -2.60 -33.54 -73.89
C LEU A 160 -1.15 -33.56 -73.41
N LYS A 161 -0.19 -33.73 -74.33
CA LYS A 161 1.24 -33.68 -74.01
C LYS A 161 1.67 -32.29 -73.55
N SER A 162 1.25 -31.23 -74.24
CA SER A 162 1.56 -29.86 -73.83
C SER A 162 0.95 -29.50 -72.47
N VAL A 163 -0.26 -29.97 -72.18
CA VAL A 163 -0.92 -29.81 -70.87
C VAL A 163 -0.17 -30.61 -69.78
N CYS A 164 0.26 -31.83 -70.07
CA CYS A 164 1.04 -32.64 -69.13
C CYS A 164 2.40 -32.00 -68.82
N ASP A 165 3.09 -31.47 -69.83
CA ASP A 165 4.38 -30.80 -69.67
C ASP A 165 4.23 -29.51 -68.84
N ALA A 166 3.18 -28.71 -69.09
CA ALA A 166 2.87 -27.50 -68.30
C ALA A 166 2.55 -27.84 -66.83
N ASN A 167 1.75 -28.88 -66.59
CA ASN A 167 1.45 -29.36 -65.24
C ASN A 167 2.71 -29.89 -64.53
N ALA A 168 3.60 -30.58 -65.23
CA ALA A 168 4.85 -31.09 -64.66
C ALA A 168 5.79 -29.97 -64.22
N VAL A 169 5.84 -28.85 -64.95
CA VAL A 169 6.59 -27.65 -64.56
C VAL A 169 5.99 -27.02 -63.31
N SER A 170 4.67 -26.82 -63.29
CA SER A 170 3.97 -26.23 -62.14
C SER A 170 4.13 -27.05 -60.86
N ILE A 171 4.10 -28.39 -60.95
CA ILE A 171 4.32 -29.29 -59.81
C ILE A 171 5.76 -29.17 -59.26
N ARG A 172 6.76 -28.98 -60.14
CA ARG A 172 8.16 -28.80 -59.71
C ARG A 172 8.36 -27.47 -58.97
N GLU A 173 7.77 -26.39 -59.49
CA GLU A 173 7.78 -25.07 -58.84
C GLU A 173 7.11 -25.14 -57.47
N GLN A 174 5.93 -25.77 -57.38
CA GLN A 174 5.23 -25.96 -56.11
C GLN A 174 6.05 -26.77 -55.09
N LYS A 175 6.75 -27.83 -55.52
CA LYS A 175 7.63 -28.60 -54.63
C LYS A 175 8.78 -27.75 -54.09
N GLN A 176 9.39 -26.93 -54.95
CA GLN A 176 10.50 -26.07 -54.55
C GLN A 176 10.07 -24.97 -53.58
N ASP A 177 8.87 -24.42 -53.76
CA ASP A 177 8.29 -23.47 -52.81
C ASP A 177 7.90 -24.14 -51.48
N GLN A 178 7.46 -25.40 -51.53
CA GLN A 178 7.12 -26.17 -50.32
C GLN A 178 8.36 -26.50 -49.47
N GLU A 179 9.51 -26.81 -50.08
CA GLU A 179 10.79 -27.00 -49.37
C GLU A 179 11.26 -25.69 -48.72
N LYS A 180 11.26 -24.58 -49.46
CA LYS A 180 11.63 -23.25 -48.89
C LYS A 180 10.74 -22.88 -47.72
N LEU A 181 9.44 -23.17 -47.79
CA LEU A 181 8.51 -22.88 -46.71
C LEU A 181 8.75 -23.77 -45.48
N GLN A 182 9.18 -25.02 -45.68
CA GLN A 182 9.58 -25.91 -44.58
C GLN A 182 10.83 -25.41 -43.87
N ASP A 183 11.84 -24.95 -44.61
CA ASP A 183 13.07 -24.39 -44.02
C ASP A 183 12.75 -23.14 -43.18
N ILE A 184 11.92 -22.24 -43.71
CA ILE A 184 11.47 -21.04 -42.99
C ILE A 184 10.69 -21.43 -41.71
N CYS A 185 9.80 -22.42 -41.78
CA CYS A 185 9.06 -22.88 -40.60
C CYS A 185 10.01 -23.45 -39.54
N HIS A 186 11.02 -24.22 -39.95
CA HIS A 186 11.98 -24.80 -39.02
C HIS A 186 12.84 -23.73 -38.33
N GLU A 187 13.32 -22.73 -39.08
CA GLU A 187 14.06 -21.60 -38.54
C GLU A 187 13.21 -20.81 -37.54
N GLN A 188 11.94 -20.54 -37.88
CA GLN A 188 10.98 -19.89 -36.98
C GLN A 188 10.69 -20.71 -35.71
N GLU A 189 10.64 -22.04 -35.80
CA GLU A 189 10.43 -22.92 -34.65
C GLU A 189 11.60 -22.86 -33.66
N GLU A 190 12.84 -22.86 -34.15
CA GLU A 190 14.03 -22.72 -33.31
C GLU A 190 14.15 -21.32 -32.70
N GLU A 191 13.84 -20.26 -33.46
CA GLU A 191 13.74 -18.90 -32.90
C GLU A 191 12.68 -18.82 -31.79
N LEU A 192 11.50 -19.40 -32.01
CA LEU A 192 10.40 -19.39 -31.05
C LEU A 192 10.75 -20.16 -29.77
N LYS A 193 11.52 -21.25 -29.90
CA LYS A 193 12.05 -22.02 -28.77
C LYS A 193 13.08 -21.23 -27.98
N SER A 194 14.01 -20.54 -28.66
CA SER A 194 15.00 -19.66 -28.05
C SER A 194 14.33 -18.50 -27.29
N LEU A 195 13.39 -17.80 -27.92
CA LEU A 195 12.62 -16.72 -27.31
C LEU A 195 11.83 -17.18 -26.08
N LYS A 196 11.21 -18.37 -26.13
CA LYS A 196 10.52 -18.95 -24.97
C LYS A 196 11.46 -19.21 -23.81
N ALA A 197 12.67 -19.70 -24.08
CA ALA A 197 13.68 -19.93 -23.04
C ALA A 197 14.14 -18.61 -22.39
N GLN A 198 14.37 -17.56 -23.20
CA GLN A 198 14.74 -16.24 -22.71
C GLN A 198 13.65 -15.61 -21.83
N LEU A 199 12.39 -15.71 -22.26
CA LEU A 199 11.25 -15.17 -21.50
C LEU A 199 11.12 -15.85 -20.14
N LYS A 200 11.26 -17.18 -20.09
CA LYS A 200 11.26 -17.93 -18.83
C LYS A 200 12.41 -17.49 -17.91
N HIS A 201 13.61 -17.30 -18.45
CA HIS A 201 14.76 -16.84 -17.68
C HIS A 201 14.53 -15.44 -17.10
N GLN A 202 14.02 -14.51 -17.91
CA GLN A 202 13.68 -13.15 -17.45
C GLN A 202 12.57 -13.14 -16.40
N GLU A 203 11.58 -14.03 -16.49
CA GLU A 203 10.53 -14.17 -15.46
C GLU A 203 11.12 -14.64 -14.12
N GLU A 204 12.05 -15.59 -14.14
CA GLU A 204 12.75 -16.07 -12.95
C GLU A 204 13.62 -14.96 -12.34
N GLU A 205 14.38 -14.23 -13.15
CA GLU A 205 15.21 -13.10 -12.71
C GLU A 205 14.36 -11.97 -12.09
N ASN A 206 13.26 -11.58 -12.77
CA ASN A 206 12.34 -10.57 -12.26
C ASN A 206 11.73 -10.98 -10.90
N LYS A 207 11.43 -12.27 -10.72
CA LYS A 207 10.93 -12.77 -9.44
C LYS A 207 11.97 -12.61 -8.33
N LEU A 208 13.23 -12.98 -8.59
CA LEU A 208 14.32 -12.83 -7.62
C LEU A 208 14.58 -11.36 -7.27
N LEU A 209 14.62 -10.48 -8.28
CA LEU A 209 14.79 -9.04 -8.08
C LEU A 209 13.64 -8.44 -7.26
N MET A 210 12.40 -8.84 -7.53
CA MET A 210 11.24 -8.40 -6.75
C MET A 210 11.33 -8.84 -5.29
N GLU A 211 11.79 -10.06 -5.01
CA GLU A 211 12.03 -10.51 -3.64
C GLU A 211 13.15 -9.71 -2.95
N GLU A 212 14.22 -9.38 -3.66
CA GLU A 212 15.33 -8.58 -3.13
C GLU A 212 14.91 -7.14 -2.82
N ILE A 213 14.18 -6.49 -3.75
CA ILE A 213 13.61 -5.16 -3.54
C ILE A 213 12.66 -5.19 -2.34
N ASN A 214 11.80 -6.21 -2.27
CA ASN A 214 10.85 -6.32 -1.16
C ASN A 214 11.58 -6.42 0.18
N LYS A 215 12.67 -7.20 0.30
CA LYS A 215 13.48 -7.30 1.52
C LYS A 215 14.15 -5.98 1.92
N LYS A 216 14.50 -5.13 0.96
CA LYS A 216 15.15 -3.82 1.20
C LYS A 216 14.16 -2.70 1.52
N THR A 217 12.88 -2.91 1.24
CA THR A 217 11.84 -1.89 1.44
C THR A 217 11.51 -1.74 2.93
N LEU A 218 11.23 -0.53 3.40
CA LEU A 218 10.73 -0.32 4.76
C LEU A 218 9.27 -0.78 4.84
N SER A 219 9.03 -1.92 5.48
CA SER A 219 7.68 -2.47 5.71
C SER A 219 7.61 -3.12 7.09
N PHE A 220 6.39 -3.27 7.61
CA PHE A 220 6.13 -3.91 8.89
C PHE A 220 6.65 -5.34 8.91
N LYS A 221 6.52 -6.07 7.79
CA LYS A 221 7.04 -7.43 7.62
C LYS A 221 8.56 -7.47 7.72
N ASN A 222 9.26 -6.50 7.13
CA ASN A 222 10.73 -6.53 7.06
C ASN A 222 11.44 -6.14 8.36
N ILE A 223 10.71 -5.65 9.36
CA ILE A 223 11.25 -5.39 10.70
C ILE A 223 10.92 -6.51 11.71
N GLN A 224 10.15 -7.53 11.29
CA GLN A 224 9.62 -8.56 12.18
C GLN A 224 10.69 -9.36 12.92
N ASP A 225 11.76 -9.73 12.21
CA ASP A 225 12.81 -10.59 12.75
C ASP A 225 14.03 -9.80 13.27
N ASP A 226 13.88 -8.48 13.46
CA ASP A 226 14.97 -7.59 13.87
C ASP A 226 14.48 -6.60 14.94
N ASP A 227 14.65 -6.98 16.21
CA ASP A 227 14.26 -6.14 17.34
C ASP A 227 15.05 -4.83 17.40
N ARG A 228 16.29 -4.79 16.86
CA ARG A 228 17.07 -3.55 16.77
C ARG A 228 16.43 -2.59 15.78
N LYS A 229 16.02 -3.07 14.60
CA LYS A 229 15.25 -2.27 13.63
C LYS A 229 13.89 -1.87 14.19
N THR A 230 13.18 -2.78 14.86
CA THR A 230 11.90 -2.47 15.50
C THR A 230 12.05 -1.32 16.48
N LYS A 231 13.00 -1.40 17.42
CA LYS A 231 13.27 -0.32 18.38
C LYS A 231 13.73 0.98 17.71
N PHE A 232 14.57 0.88 16.69
CA PHE A 232 15.05 2.03 15.94
C PHE A 232 13.92 2.79 15.25
N TYR A 233 13.02 2.09 14.55
CA TYR A 233 11.95 2.71 13.76
C TYR A 233 10.71 3.05 14.57
N THR A 234 10.42 2.32 15.65
CA THR A 234 9.12 2.42 16.34
C THR A 234 9.21 2.89 17.79
N GLY A 235 10.36 2.67 18.44
CA GLY A 235 10.55 2.91 19.87
C GLY A 235 10.00 1.82 20.80
N PHE A 236 9.34 0.77 20.27
CA PHE A 236 9.00 -0.41 21.04
C PHE A 236 10.23 -1.31 21.27
N PRO A 237 10.30 -2.04 22.40
CA PRO A 237 11.49 -2.81 22.75
C PRO A 237 11.74 -4.00 21.80
N ASN A 238 10.69 -4.61 21.26
CA ASN A 238 10.75 -5.77 20.38
C ASN A 238 9.49 -5.85 19.48
N PHE A 239 9.53 -6.71 18.46
CA PHE A 239 8.42 -6.85 17.52
C PHE A 239 7.16 -7.46 18.13
N ASN A 240 7.28 -8.31 19.15
CA ASN A 240 6.12 -8.91 19.82
C ASN A 240 5.26 -7.84 20.50
N THR A 241 5.88 -6.89 21.20
CA THR A 241 5.19 -5.73 21.79
C THR A 241 4.53 -4.87 20.71
N LEU A 242 5.25 -4.58 19.62
CA LEU A 242 4.69 -3.83 18.49
C LEU A 242 3.47 -4.53 17.87
N ASN A 243 3.54 -5.84 17.67
CA ASN A 243 2.47 -6.64 17.09
C ASN A 243 1.25 -6.74 18.02
N ALA A 244 1.47 -6.82 19.35
CA ALA A 244 0.39 -6.74 20.33
C ALA A 244 -0.35 -5.39 20.24
N VAL A 245 0.40 -4.29 20.19
CA VAL A 245 -0.16 -2.94 20.00
C VAL A 245 -0.92 -2.83 18.69
N PHE A 246 -0.38 -3.40 17.60
CA PHE A 246 -1.06 -3.43 16.31
C PHE A 246 -2.42 -4.12 16.40
N LYS A 247 -2.49 -5.32 16.99
CA LYS A 247 -3.73 -6.10 17.15
C LYS A 247 -4.78 -5.32 17.94
N GLU A 248 -4.39 -4.67 19.02
CA GLU A 248 -5.30 -3.88 19.88
C GLU A 248 -5.74 -2.55 19.24
N THR A 249 -4.85 -1.91 18.48
CA THR A 249 -5.11 -0.56 17.95
C THR A 249 -5.84 -0.59 16.59
N SER A 250 -5.50 -1.56 15.72
CA SER A 250 -6.01 -1.66 14.35
C SER A 250 -7.54 -1.59 14.21
N PRO A 251 -8.35 -2.22 15.11
CA PRO A 251 -9.81 -2.11 15.07
C PRO A 251 -10.35 -0.70 15.32
N LYS A 252 -9.62 0.14 16.07
CA LYS A 252 -10.04 1.50 16.46
C LYS A 252 -9.69 2.57 15.42
N VAL A 253 -8.96 2.20 14.37
CA VAL A 253 -8.55 3.13 13.31
C VAL A 253 -9.73 3.41 12.37
N ASN A 254 -10.36 4.57 12.54
CA ASN A 254 -11.48 5.01 11.72
C ASN A 254 -11.02 5.90 10.55
N ARG A 255 -10.97 5.32 9.35
CA ARG A 255 -10.59 6.03 8.12
C ARG A 255 -11.08 5.31 6.86
N LYS A 256 -11.11 6.01 5.75
CA LYS A 256 -11.34 5.41 4.43
C LYS A 256 -10.20 4.45 4.07
N ARG A 257 -10.56 3.34 3.42
CA ARG A 257 -9.61 2.32 2.94
C ARG A 257 -8.58 2.95 2.01
N THR A 258 -7.32 2.64 2.21
CA THR A 258 -6.22 3.04 1.32
C THR A 258 -5.53 1.84 0.71
N LYS A 259 -4.63 2.09 -0.25
CA LYS A 259 -3.79 1.08 -0.88
C LYS A 259 -2.74 0.48 0.07
N LEU A 260 -2.38 1.22 1.13
CA LEU A 260 -1.37 0.78 2.10
C LEU A 260 -2.00 -0.18 3.14
N PRO A 261 -1.40 -1.35 3.41
CA PRO A 261 -1.84 -2.26 4.47
C PRO A 261 -1.76 -1.60 5.86
N LYS A 262 -2.69 -1.94 6.77
CA LYS A 262 -2.78 -1.31 8.10
C LYS A 262 -1.49 -1.45 8.91
N GLU A 263 -0.78 -2.55 8.74
CA GLU A 263 0.51 -2.83 9.33
C GLU A 263 1.54 -1.74 8.96
N ASP A 264 1.63 -1.43 7.66
CA ASP A 264 2.53 -0.39 7.15
C ASP A 264 2.03 1.01 7.48
N GLU A 265 0.71 1.22 7.61
CA GLU A 265 0.15 2.47 8.11
C GLU A 265 0.58 2.77 9.55
N LEU A 266 0.57 1.74 10.42
CA LEU A 266 1.07 1.85 11.79
C LEU A 266 2.56 2.13 11.77
N LEU A 267 3.35 1.37 10.99
CA LEU A 267 4.79 1.57 10.88
C LEU A 267 5.11 3.01 10.45
N LEU A 268 4.45 3.53 9.41
CA LEU A 268 4.59 4.91 8.96
C LEU A 268 4.36 5.91 10.09
N THR A 269 3.31 5.70 10.88
CA THR A 269 2.97 6.58 12.01
C THR A 269 4.04 6.54 13.09
N LEU A 270 4.52 5.35 13.45
CA LEU A 270 5.56 5.17 14.46
C LEU A 270 6.91 5.72 14.00
N VAL A 271 7.27 5.53 12.72
CA VAL A 271 8.46 6.14 12.12
C VAL A 271 8.36 7.67 12.16
N LYS A 272 7.18 8.24 11.90
CA LYS A 272 6.98 9.69 12.07
C LYS A 272 7.21 10.14 13.51
N LEU A 273 6.73 9.40 14.51
CA LEU A 273 6.95 9.74 15.91
C LEU A 273 8.44 9.59 16.31
N ARG A 274 9.05 8.48 15.92
CA ARG A 274 10.38 8.08 16.37
C ARG A 274 11.51 8.83 15.66
N ARG A 275 11.40 9.00 14.34
CA ARG A 275 12.44 9.56 13.44
C ARG A 275 12.07 10.92 12.85
N ASN A 276 10.87 11.44 13.15
CA ASN A 276 10.37 12.73 12.68
C ASN A 276 10.52 13.01 11.17
N LEU A 277 10.49 11.98 10.33
CA LEU A 277 10.65 12.15 8.88
C LEU A 277 9.59 13.11 8.33
N ALA A 278 9.94 13.85 7.27
CA ALA A 278 9.00 14.73 6.60
C ALA A 278 7.83 13.92 6.01
N MET A 279 6.63 14.49 5.99
CA MET A 279 5.47 13.82 5.41
C MET A 279 5.68 13.47 3.92
N THR A 280 6.48 14.27 3.20
CA THR A 280 6.90 14.03 1.82
C THR A 280 7.84 12.84 1.69
N ASP A 281 8.82 12.71 2.58
CA ASP A 281 9.75 11.57 2.59
C ASP A 281 9.01 10.26 2.88
N LEU A 282 8.09 10.27 3.86
CA LEU A 282 7.20 9.14 4.12
C LEU A 282 6.31 8.81 2.91
N ALA A 283 5.85 9.82 2.17
CA ALA A 283 5.05 9.62 0.96
C ALA A 283 5.85 8.84 -0.11
N TYR A 284 7.12 9.19 -0.31
CA TYR A 284 8.00 8.48 -1.25
C TYR A 284 8.32 7.06 -0.78
N ARG A 285 8.67 6.87 0.49
CA ARG A 285 9.03 5.56 1.05
C ARG A 285 7.88 4.54 0.97
N PHE A 286 6.66 4.99 1.24
CA PHE A 286 5.46 4.14 1.23
C PHE A 286 4.67 4.22 -0.08
N ASN A 287 5.18 4.93 -1.09
CA ASN A 287 4.58 5.12 -2.41
C ASN A 287 3.08 5.52 -2.36
N ILE A 288 2.78 6.53 -1.55
CA ILE A 288 1.44 7.11 -1.41
C ILE A 288 1.52 8.63 -1.48
N SER A 289 0.37 9.32 -1.66
CA SER A 289 0.38 10.79 -1.64
C SER A 289 0.68 11.34 -0.24
N GLN A 290 1.32 12.50 -0.15
CA GLN A 290 1.55 13.21 1.13
C GLN A 290 0.25 13.48 1.90
N SER A 291 -0.84 13.78 1.17
CA SER A 291 -2.17 13.93 1.77
C SER A 291 -2.66 12.64 2.42
N SER A 292 -2.37 11.48 1.79
CA SER A 292 -2.65 10.19 2.40
C SER A 292 -1.84 10.02 3.68
N VAL A 293 -0.52 10.21 3.65
CA VAL A 293 0.37 10.13 4.85
C VAL A 293 -0.19 10.95 6.01
N THR A 294 -0.62 12.18 5.74
CA THR A 294 -1.16 13.09 6.77
C THR A 294 -2.44 12.52 7.39
N ASN A 295 -3.36 12.03 6.57
CA ASN A 295 -4.59 11.39 7.05
C ASN A 295 -4.28 10.08 7.81
N ILE A 296 -3.28 9.32 7.36
CA ILE A 296 -2.82 8.09 8.03
C ILE A 296 -2.35 8.41 9.44
N PHE A 297 -1.37 9.31 9.52
CA PHE A 297 -0.72 9.69 10.76
C PHE A 297 -1.75 10.13 11.81
N HIS A 298 -2.69 10.99 11.42
CA HIS A 298 -3.71 11.49 12.33
C HIS A 298 -4.71 10.43 12.78
N ALA A 299 -5.20 9.57 11.87
CA ALA A 299 -6.13 8.49 12.23
C ALA A 299 -5.48 7.48 13.19
N TRP A 300 -4.22 7.12 12.94
CA TRP A 300 -3.47 6.23 13.83
C TRP A 300 -3.07 6.89 15.13
N LEU A 301 -2.72 8.18 15.14
CA LEU A 301 -2.44 8.92 16.36
C LEU A 301 -3.66 8.95 17.29
N ASP A 302 -4.86 9.20 16.74
CA ASP A 302 -6.11 9.19 17.49
C ASP A 302 -6.40 7.78 18.07
N ALA A 303 -6.19 6.71 17.29
CA ALA A 303 -6.38 5.33 17.73
C ALA A 303 -5.33 4.86 18.76
N LEU A 304 -4.06 5.22 18.57
CA LEU A 304 -2.96 4.94 19.51
C LEU A 304 -3.18 5.67 20.82
N TYR A 305 -3.63 6.93 20.79
CA TYR A 305 -3.97 7.67 22.00
C TYR A 305 -5.06 6.97 22.80
N SER A 306 -6.12 6.49 22.13
CA SER A 306 -7.20 5.75 22.79
C SER A 306 -6.75 4.38 23.33
N THR A 307 -5.74 3.75 22.73
CA THR A 307 -5.29 2.40 23.12
C THR A 307 -4.19 2.43 24.16
N LEU A 308 -3.19 3.28 23.98
CA LEU A 308 -1.98 3.34 24.80
C LEU A 308 -2.04 4.44 25.85
N GLY A 309 -2.92 5.44 25.71
CA GLY A 309 -2.94 6.60 26.61
C GLY A 309 -3.18 6.25 28.08
N GLY A 310 -3.81 5.10 28.35
CA GLY A 310 -4.00 4.55 29.70
C GLY A 310 -2.73 4.00 30.35
N LEU A 311 -1.65 3.75 29.59
CA LEU A 311 -0.34 3.35 30.14
C LEU A 311 0.39 4.50 30.84
N VAL A 312 -0.09 5.73 30.69
CA VAL A 312 0.29 6.87 31.53
C VAL A 312 -0.81 7.03 32.57
N CYS A 313 -0.64 6.35 33.70
CA CYS A 313 -1.60 6.32 34.79
C CYS A 313 -0.95 6.73 36.11
N TRP A 314 -1.73 7.41 36.95
CA TRP A 314 -1.33 7.75 38.31
C TRP A 314 -1.33 6.49 39.18
N PRO A 315 -0.28 6.23 39.98
CA PRO A 315 -0.22 5.02 40.79
C PRO A 315 -1.18 5.13 41.99
N GLU A 316 -2.11 4.18 42.11
CA GLU A 316 -3.03 4.11 43.26
C GLU A 316 -2.32 3.73 44.55
N THR A 317 -1.40 2.75 44.47
CA THR A 317 -0.60 2.30 45.61
C THR A 317 0.84 2.79 45.52
N ASP A 318 1.56 2.71 46.63
CA ASP A 318 2.99 2.97 46.63
C ASP A 318 3.75 1.82 45.96
N VAL A 319 4.93 2.14 45.44
CA VAL A 319 5.77 1.17 44.74
C VAL A 319 6.48 0.30 45.76
N CYS A 320 6.32 -1.02 45.67
CA CYS A 320 6.93 -1.97 46.60
C CYS A 320 8.46 -2.07 46.47
N GLN A 321 9.04 -1.69 45.33
CA GLN A 321 10.48 -1.79 45.05
C GLN A 321 11.03 -0.43 44.63
N LEU A 322 11.53 0.34 45.60
CA LEU A 322 12.16 1.63 45.37
C LEU A 322 13.64 1.44 44.96
N PRO A 323 14.12 2.15 43.93
CA PRO A 323 15.55 2.24 43.61
C PRO A 323 16.34 2.80 44.80
N GLU A 324 17.62 2.42 44.92
CA GLU A 324 18.49 2.75 46.07
C GLU A 324 18.45 4.24 46.44
N VAL A 325 18.46 5.14 45.43
CA VAL A 325 18.43 6.59 45.66
C VAL A 325 17.17 7.05 46.42
N PHE A 326 16.05 6.34 46.31
CA PHE A 326 14.77 6.65 46.96
C PHE A 326 14.56 5.87 48.27
N GLN A 327 15.46 4.95 48.65
CA GLN A 327 15.27 4.14 49.87
C GLN A 327 15.60 4.88 51.18
N ASN A 328 16.21 6.07 51.09
CA ASN A 328 16.56 6.90 52.25
C ASN A 328 15.33 7.54 52.90
N GLU A 329 15.47 7.96 54.17
CA GLU A 329 14.36 8.52 54.96
C GLU A 329 13.70 9.76 54.33
N VAL A 330 14.47 10.58 53.60
CA VAL A 330 13.96 11.78 52.95
C VAL A 330 13.10 11.45 51.74
N PHE A 331 13.45 10.40 50.98
CA PHE A 331 12.84 10.10 49.69
C PHE A 331 11.96 8.84 49.65
N ARG A 332 11.92 8.05 50.73
CA ARG A 332 11.13 6.81 50.81
C ARG A 332 9.64 7.02 50.57
N ARG A 333 9.13 8.22 50.85
CA ARG A 333 7.72 8.61 50.65
C ARG A 333 7.46 9.40 49.36
N VAL A 334 8.48 9.57 48.51
CA VAL A 334 8.32 10.31 47.25
C VAL A 334 7.38 9.52 46.35
N LYS A 335 6.20 10.09 46.09
CA LYS A 335 5.18 9.54 45.19
C LYS A 335 5.56 9.78 43.74
N CYS A 336 6.07 10.97 43.44
CA CYS A 336 6.55 11.31 42.10
C CYS A 336 7.58 12.45 42.12
N VAL A 337 8.37 12.49 41.05
CA VAL A 337 9.23 13.61 40.69
C VAL A 337 8.56 14.36 39.54
N ILE A 338 8.53 15.69 39.58
CA ILE A 338 7.93 16.51 38.52
C ILE A 338 8.94 17.45 37.88
N ASP A 339 8.78 17.66 36.58
CA ASP A 339 9.53 18.66 35.82
C ASP A 339 8.73 19.13 34.59
N CYS A 340 8.98 20.37 34.17
CA CYS A 340 8.39 20.94 32.96
C CYS A 340 9.36 20.80 31.80
N THR A 341 8.93 20.13 30.73
CA THR A 341 9.69 20.08 29.47
C THR A 341 9.05 20.96 28.41
N GLU A 342 9.89 21.60 27.59
CA GLU A 342 9.46 22.38 26.44
C GLU A 342 9.78 21.64 25.13
N ILE A 343 8.85 21.72 24.18
CA ILE A 343 8.96 21.20 22.81
C ILE A 343 8.91 22.38 21.86
N PHE A 344 9.87 22.48 20.95
CA PHE A 344 9.90 23.52 19.94
C PHE A 344 8.71 23.39 18.99
N ILE A 345 8.13 24.50 18.59
CA ILE A 345 7.09 24.55 17.55
C ILE A 345 7.46 25.58 16.49
N GLU A 346 6.97 25.39 15.28
CA GLU A 346 7.04 26.43 14.25
C GLU A 346 6.42 27.74 14.76
N ARG A 347 6.88 28.88 14.23
CA ARG A 347 6.35 30.20 14.61
C ARG A 347 4.88 30.31 14.18
N PRO A 348 3.92 30.49 15.11
CA PRO A 348 2.52 30.67 14.74
C PRO A 348 2.34 31.94 13.89
N SER A 349 1.48 31.86 12.87
CA SER A 349 1.07 33.01 12.06
C SER A 349 0.21 33.99 12.87
N ASN A 350 -0.69 33.46 13.71
CA ASN A 350 -1.53 34.25 14.62
C ASN A 350 -0.68 34.93 15.72
N LEU A 351 -0.80 36.25 15.85
CA LEU A 351 0.00 37.04 16.79
C LEU A 351 -0.26 36.71 18.26
N LYS A 352 -1.51 36.43 18.64
CA LYS A 352 -1.87 36.05 20.01
C LYS A 352 -1.28 34.68 20.36
N ALA A 353 -1.45 33.70 19.49
CA ALA A 353 -0.86 32.36 19.66
C ALA A 353 0.67 32.42 19.70
N ARG A 354 1.29 33.27 18.89
CA ARG A 354 2.74 33.52 18.90
C ARG A 354 3.21 34.10 20.24
N ALA A 355 2.52 35.10 20.77
CA ALA A 355 2.87 35.70 22.06
C ALA A 355 2.69 34.74 23.24
N GLN A 356 1.66 33.88 23.19
CA GLN A 356 1.36 32.88 24.22
C GLN A 356 2.35 31.71 24.21
N THR A 357 2.83 31.31 23.04
CA THR A 357 3.78 30.19 22.89
C THR A 357 5.24 30.62 22.97
N TYR A 358 5.56 31.91 23.03
CA TYR A 358 6.95 32.37 23.10
C TYR A 358 7.54 32.11 24.49
N SER A 359 8.55 31.23 24.56
CA SER A 359 9.34 30.99 25.77
C SER A 359 10.54 31.94 25.79
N ASN A 360 10.59 32.79 26.82
CA ASN A 360 11.74 33.67 27.05
C ASN A 360 13.01 32.85 27.35
N TYR A 361 12.84 31.69 28.01
CA TYR A 361 13.94 30.81 28.37
C TYR A 361 14.57 30.15 27.13
N LYS A 362 13.75 29.64 26.20
CA LYS A 362 14.22 29.02 24.96
C LYS A 362 14.45 30.00 23.82
N ARG A 363 14.04 31.26 23.97
CA ARG A 363 14.05 32.31 22.94
C ARG A 363 13.38 31.84 21.63
N HIS A 364 12.34 31.01 21.75
CA HIS A 364 11.64 30.39 20.64
C HIS A 364 10.17 30.17 20.99
N ASN A 365 9.33 29.94 19.98
CA ASN A 365 7.98 29.42 20.19
C ASN A 365 8.06 27.95 20.62
N THR A 366 7.46 27.63 21.76
CA THR A 366 7.42 26.28 22.32
C THR A 366 6.03 25.98 22.88
N ILE A 367 5.75 24.69 23.01
CA ILE A 367 4.73 24.19 23.94
C ILE A 367 5.44 23.61 25.17
N LYS A 368 4.82 23.75 26.32
CA LYS A 368 5.33 23.31 27.63
C LYS A 368 4.38 22.29 28.24
N ILE A 369 4.94 21.27 28.86
CA ILE A 369 4.20 20.15 29.44
C ILE A 369 4.82 19.81 30.80
N LEU A 370 3.98 19.64 31.82
CA LEU A 370 4.38 19.08 33.11
C LEU A 370 4.42 17.56 33.00
N VAL A 371 5.56 16.98 33.36
CA VAL A 371 5.79 15.54 33.38
C VAL A 371 5.96 15.10 34.82
N GLY A 372 5.17 14.11 35.25
CA GLY A 372 5.34 13.42 36.52
C GLY A 372 5.87 12.01 36.29
N VAL A 373 6.89 11.64 37.06
CA VAL A 373 7.60 10.37 36.94
C VAL A 373 7.62 9.68 38.30
N SER A 374 7.29 8.38 38.34
CA SER A 374 7.41 7.57 39.56
C SER A 374 8.88 7.40 39.97
N PRO A 375 9.18 7.06 41.23
CA PRO A 375 10.53 6.68 41.63
C PRO A 375 11.16 5.59 40.76
N THR A 376 10.35 4.67 40.21
CA THR A 376 10.79 3.59 39.30
C THR A 376 11.08 4.04 37.87
N GLY A 377 10.83 5.30 37.52
CA GLY A 377 11.11 5.85 36.19
C GLY A 377 9.98 5.67 35.18
N CYS A 378 8.76 5.36 35.61
CA CYS A 378 7.58 5.35 34.75
C CYS A 378 6.97 6.75 34.66
N VAL A 379 6.54 7.18 33.47
CA VAL A 379 5.76 8.42 33.33
C VAL A 379 4.35 8.16 33.85
N THR A 380 3.97 8.81 34.94
CA THR A 380 2.68 8.60 35.63
C THR A 380 1.71 9.76 35.44
N PHE A 381 2.22 10.94 35.08
CA PHE A 381 1.39 12.12 34.82
C PHE A 381 1.92 12.92 33.64
N LEU A 382 0.99 13.45 32.84
CA LEU A 382 1.24 14.45 31.81
C LEU A 382 0.13 15.48 31.82
N SER A 383 0.47 16.76 31.86
CA SER A 383 -0.48 17.81 31.58
C SER A 383 -0.85 17.84 30.09
N THR A 384 -1.92 18.57 29.75
CA THR A 384 -2.08 19.09 28.38
C THR A 384 -0.94 20.06 28.03
N CYS A 385 -0.80 20.36 26.75
CA CYS A 385 0.21 21.26 26.21
C CYS A 385 -0.19 22.71 26.46
N TRP A 386 0.70 23.44 27.12
CA TRP A 386 0.58 24.87 27.38
C TRP A 386 1.49 25.66 26.45
N GLY A 387 1.22 26.95 26.25
CA GLY A 387 2.17 27.82 25.57
C GLY A 387 3.45 27.99 26.40
N GLY A 388 4.62 28.08 25.75
CA GLY A 388 5.92 28.22 26.40
C GLY A 388 6.07 29.38 27.40
N ARG A 389 5.19 30.41 27.31
CA ARG A 389 5.18 31.55 28.23
C ARG A 389 4.64 31.21 29.62
N VAL A 390 3.83 30.16 29.73
CA VAL A 390 3.14 29.81 30.97
C VAL A 390 4.16 29.32 32.01
N SER A 391 4.00 29.76 33.27
CA SER A 391 4.90 29.39 34.36
C SER A 391 4.65 27.96 34.82
N ASP A 392 5.68 27.33 35.38
CA ASP A 392 5.61 25.95 35.85
C ASP A 392 4.60 25.82 37.01
N ARG A 393 4.52 26.84 37.88
CA ARG A 393 3.49 26.94 38.92
C ARG A 393 2.08 26.92 38.33
N GLN A 394 1.79 27.76 37.33
CA GLN A 394 0.45 27.82 36.74
C GLN A 394 0.04 26.50 36.11
N ILE A 395 0.95 25.85 35.37
CA ILE A 395 0.67 24.52 34.77
C ILE A 395 0.37 23.51 35.87
N THR A 396 1.14 23.52 36.96
CA THR A 396 0.95 22.58 38.07
C THR A 396 -0.41 22.76 38.74
N CYS A 397 -0.84 24.00 38.99
CA CYS A 397 -2.15 24.29 39.58
C CYS A 397 -3.31 23.91 38.63
N ASP A 398 -3.20 24.22 37.35
CA ASP A 398 -4.34 24.13 36.42
C ASP A 398 -4.43 22.80 35.65
N SER A 399 -3.37 21.99 35.67
CA SER A 399 -3.33 20.71 34.93
C SER A 399 -4.11 19.58 35.60
N GLY A 400 -4.66 19.80 36.80
CA GLY A 400 -5.26 18.77 37.62
C GLY A 400 -4.24 17.86 38.32
N PHE A 401 -2.95 18.22 38.32
CA PHE A 401 -1.90 17.47 39.02
C PHE A 401 -2.15 17.44 40.53
N LEU A 402 -2.41 18.60 41.14
CA LEU A 402 -2.63 18.72 42.60
C LEU A 402 -3.85 17.91 43.08
N ASP A 403 -4.83 17.67 42.21
CA ASP A 403 -6.02 16.88 42.53
C ASP A 403 -5.76 15.37 42.56
N LYS A 404 -4.57 14.93 42.15
CA LYS A 404 -4.13 13.53 42.24
C LYS A 404 -3.41 13.19 43.54
N LEU A 405 -2.96 14.21 44.27
CA LEU A 405 -2.20 14.03 45.50
C LEU A 405 -3.10 13.64 46.66
N LEU A 406 -2.62 12.72 47.48
CA LEU A 406 -3.24 12.31 48.73
C LEU A 406 -2.49 12.92 49.93
N PRO A 407 -3.17 13.09 51.08
CA PRO A 407 -2.50 13.54 52.30
C PRO A 407 -1.32 12.63 52.67
N GLY A 408 -0.15 13.25 52.86
CA GLY A 408 1.10 12.56 53.16
C GLY A 408 1.95 12.20 51.94
N ASP A 409 1.48 12.44 50.72
CA ASP A 409 2.30 12.28 49.51
C ASP A 409 3.46 13.28 49.52
N VAL A 410 4.63 12.83 49.08
CA VAL A 410 5.80 13.69 48.90
C VAL A 410 6.12 13.81 47.42
N VAL A 411 6.31 15.02 46.93
CA VAL A 411 6.66 15.31 45.54
C VAL A 411 8.00 16.01 45.48
N LEU A 412 8.89 15.53 44.60
CA LEU A 412 10.19 16.14 44.36
C LEU A 412 10.11 17.01 43.10
N ALA A 413 10.60 18.24 43.17
CA ALA A 413 10.58 19.15 42.04
C ALA A 413 11.83 20.03 41.98
N ASP A 414 11.95 20.74 40.86
CA ASP A 414 13.01 21.72 40.67
C ASP A 414 12.81 23.02 41.45
N ARG A 415 13.91 23.75 41.66
CA ARG A 415 13.91 25.04 42.38
C ARG A 415 12.91 26.08 41.82
N GLY A 416 12.47 25.91 40.57
CA GLY A 416 11.47 26.77 39.93
C GLY A 416 10.04 26.58 40.44
N PHE A 417 9.75 25.48 41.12
CA PHE A 417 8.43 25.14 41.68
C PHE A 417 8.25 25.76 43.06
N ASN A 418 8.20 27.08 43.15
CA ASN A 418 8.05 27.79 44.42
C ASN A 418 6.58 27.85 44.85
N MET A 419 6.04 26.71 45.30
CA MET A 419 4.61 26.50 45.55
C MET A 419 4.32 25.53 46.70
N THR A 420 5.16 25.54 47.74
CA THR A 420 5.03 24.62 48.89
C THR A 420 3.67 24.73 49.59
N GLU A 421 3.09 25.93 49.66
CA GLU A 421 1.76 26.16 50.24
C GLU A 421 0.65 25.47 49.44
N ASP A 422 0.71 25.52 48.11
CA ASP A 422 -0.28 24.90 47.22
C ASP A 422 -0.33 23.37 47.43
N PHE A 423 0.82 22.73 47.71
CA PHE A 423 0.90 21.31 48.06
C PHE A 423 0.41 21.03 49.48
N ALA A 424 0.75 21.89 50.44
CA ALA A 424 0.31 21.76 51.83
C ALA A 424 -1.22 21.83 51.97
N LEU A 425 -1.90 22.63 51.13
CA LEU A 425 -3.37 22.68 51.06
C LEU A 425 -4.01 21.33 50.67
N LYS A 426 -3.27 20.47 49.97
CA LYS A 426 -3.69 19.10 49.64
C LYS A 426 -3.23 18.07 50.69
N GLY A 427 -2.58 18.52 51.78
CA GLY A 427 -1.95 17.65 52.76
C GLY A 427 -0.67 16.97 52.24
N ALA A 428 -0.13 17.41 51.11
CA ALA A 428 1.07 16.86 50.49
C ALA A 428 2.30 17.74 50.78
N GLN A 429 3.50 17.18 50.61
CA GLN A 429 4.75 17.88 50.80
C GLN A 429 5.48 18.06 49.47
N LEU A 430 5.88 19.30 49.16
CA LEU A 430 6.79 19.60 48.06
C LEU A 430 8.22 19.72 48.59
N ILE A 431 9.12 18.89 48.06
CA ILE A 431 10.56 18.98 48.31
C ILE A 431 11.21 19.67 47.10
N VAL A 432 11.82 20.83 47.35
CA VAL A 432 12.64 21.57 46.40
C VAL A 432 14.01 21.90 47.02
N PRO A 433 15.07 22.07 46.22
CA PRO A 433 16.37 22.42 46.78
C PRO A 433 16.42 23.78 47.49
N ALA A 434 17.23 23.87 48.55
CA ALA A 434 17.37 25.09 49.35
C ALA A 434 17.83 26.31 48.54
N TYR A 435 17.29 27.48 48.87
CA TYR A 435 17.66 28.76 48.26
C TYR A 435 18.97 29.31 48.84
N THR A 436 19.83 29.86 47.98
CA THR A 436 21.04 30.61 48.36
C THR A 436 20.80 32.11 48.55
N LYS A 437 19.55 32.62 48.47
CA LYS A 437 19.28 34.06 48.49
C LYS A 437 19.82 34.70 49.79
N GLY A 438 20.84 35.56 49.64
CA GLY A 438 21.44 36.33 50.73
C GLY A 438 22.52 35.63 51.55
N LYS A 439 22.88 34.38 51.24
CA LYS A 439 23.93 33.62 51.96
C LYS A 439 25.09 33.29 51.03
N SER A 440 26.32 33.58 51.47
CA SER A 440 27.56 33.26 50.73
C SER A 440 27.82 31.76 50.65
N GLN A 441 27.33 30.97 51.62
CA GLN A 441 27.49 29.52 51.68
C GLN A 441 26.28 28.85 52.35
N LEU A 442 25.88 27.67 51.85
CA LEU A 442 24.87 26.83 52.49
C LEU A 442 25.51 25.96 53.58
N PRO A 443 24.80 25.67 54.70
CA PRO A 443 25.21 24.69 55.69
C PRO A 443 25.55 23.33 55.06
N LYS A 444 26.49 22.59 55.66
CA LYS A 444 26.92 21.26 55.16
C LYS A 444 25.76 20.30 54.97
N GLU A 445 24.81 20.28 55.91
CA GLU A 445 23.60 19.46 55.83
C GLU A 445 22.72 19.82 54.62
N ASP A 446 22.53 21.11 54.33
CA ASP A 446 21.76 21.58 53.18
C ASP A 446 22.46 21.26 51.85
N VAL A 447 23.80 21.29 51.85
CA VAL A 447 24.60 20.87 50.69
C VAL A 447 24.44 19.37 50.45
N GLU A 448 24.48 18.54 51.49
CA GLU A 448 24.28 17.09 51.38
C GLU A 448 22.85 16.75 50.90
N LYS A 449 21.82 17.36 51.50
CA LYS A 449 20.42 17.22 51.05
C LYS A 449 20.26 17.65 49.58
N SER A 450 20.88 18.77 49.18
CA SER A 450 20.86 19.23 47.79
C SER A 450 21.54 18.26 46.82
N ARG A 451 22.66 17.64 47.23
CA ARG A 451 23.33 16.59 46.44
C ARG A 451 22.44 15.35 46.30
N MET A 452 21.78 14.91 47.37
CA MET A 452 20.84 13.79 47.33
C MET A 452 19.67 14.09 46.37
N MET A 453 19.09 15.28 46.45
CA MET A 453 18.00 15.69 45.55
C MET A 453 18.44 15.72 44.09
N SER A 454 19.64 16.24 43.81
CA SER A 454 20.18 16.24 42.45
C SER A 454 20.33 14.82 41.89
N ARG A 455 20.78 13.85 42.71
CA ARG A 455 20.87 12.43 42.32
C ARG A 455 19.51 11.81 42.03
N ALA A 456 18.51 12.08 42.87
CA ALA A 456 17.14 11.62 42.65
C ALA A 456 16.54 12.24 41.38
N ARG A 457 16.77 13.54 41.14
CA ARG A 457 16.26 14.27 39.98
C ARG A 457 16.85 13.82 38.64
N ILE A 458 18.08 13.32 38.61
CA ILE A 458 18.66 12.74 37.38
C ILE A 458 17.74 11.67 36.77
N HIS A 459 16.89 11.02 37.58
CA HIS A 459 15.97 9.99 37.12
C HIS A 459 14.90 10.57 36.18
N ILE A 460 14.22 11.65 36.58
CA ILE A 460 13.26 12.32 35.69
C ILE A 460 13.94 12.91 34.45
N GLU A 461 15.14 13.45 34.58
CA GLU A 461 15.91 13.97 33.44
C GLU A 461 16.19 12.87 32.41
N ARG A 462 16.52 11.65 32.86
CA ARG A 462 16.69 10.48 31.99
C ARG A 462 15.38 10.05 31.32
N VAL A 463 14.26 10.08 32.04
CA VAL A 463 12.94 9.76 31.44
C VAL A 463 12.57 10.80 30.38
N ILE A 464 12.73 12.10 30.68
CA ILE A 464 12.54 13.18 29.70
C ILE A 464 13.50 13.03 28.53
N GLY A 465 14.73 12.57 28.77
CA GLY A 465 15.68 12.16 27.73
C GLY A 465 15.10 11.11 26.79
N ARG A 466 14.51 10.02 27.32
CA ARG A 466 13.85 8.99 26.51
C ARG A 466 12.64 9.51 25.73
N LEU A 467 11.86 10.44 26.29
CA LEU A 467 10.81 11.12 25.54
C LEU A 467 11.41 11.89 24.35
N LYS A 468 12.53 12.58 24.57
CA LYS A 468 13.25 13.35 23.54
C LYS A 468 14.04 12.50 22.54
N ASP A 469 14.26 11.22 22.83
CA ASP A 469 14.79 10.29 21.82
C ASP A 469 13.78 10.11 20.68
N PHE A 470 12.48 10.32 20.91
CA PHE A 470 11.51 10.48 19.83
C PHE A 470 11.73 11.83 19.18
N GLU A 471 12.31 11.80 17.98
CA GLU A 471 12.79 13.02 17.30
C GLU A 471 11.67 14.03 17.03
N ILE A 472 10.39 13.59 17.06
CA ILE A 472 9.22 14.46 16.92
C ILE A 472 9.08 15.45 18.09
N ILE A 473 9.61 15.11 19.28
CA ILE A 473 9.62 15.95 20.49
C ILE A 473 10.86 16.86 20.54
N LYS A 474 11.90 16.55 19.75
CA LYS A 474 13.18 17.30 19.74
C LYS A 474 13.17 18.48 18.76
N GLY A 475 12.63 18.26 17.56
CA GLY A 475 12.57 19.27 16.50
C GLY A 475 11.37 20.21 16.64
N PRO A 476 11.34 21.32 15.88
CA PRO A 476 10.16 22.18 15.82
C PRO A 476 8.98 21.42 15.23
N LEU A 477 7.92 21.26 16.02
CA LEU A 477 6.66 20.68 15.56
C LEU A 477 5.96 21.65 14.60
N PRO A 478 5.54 21.16 13.42
CA PRO A 478 4.63 21.90 12.55
C PRO A 478 3.35 22.29 13.27
N ILE A 479 2.81 23.48 12.99
CA ILE A 479 1.62 24.01 13.68
C ILE A 479 0.42 23.06 13.59
N ASN A 480 0.24 22.38 12.45
CA ASN A 480 -0.83 21.41 12.26
C ASN A 480 -0.68 20.12 13.10
N LEU A 481 0.54 19.83 13.58
CA LEU A 481 0.82 18.76 14.54
C LEU A 481 0.72 19.23 16.00
N VAL A 482 0.71 20.54 16.24
CA VAL A 482 0.43 21.11 17.56
C VAL A 482 -1.08 21.12 17.82
N LYS A 483 -1.86 21.74 16.92
CA LYS A 483 -3.33 21.82 17.05
C LYS A 483 -4.01 21.79 15.68
N ARG A 484 -4.90 20.82 15.47
CA ARG A 484 -5.77 20.75 14.30
C ARG A 484 -7.01 21.62 14.48
N LYS A 485 -7.64 22.00 13.37
CA LYS A 485 -8.93 22.71 13.38
C LYS A 485 -10.05 21.90 14.01
N THR A 486 -9.97 20.57 13.91
CA THR A 486 -10.97 19.63 14.44
C THR A 486 -10.70 19.24 15.89
N ASP A 487 -9.56 19.64 16.46
CA ASP A 487 -9.25 19.31 17.85
C ASP A 487 -10.10 20.18 18.79
N SER A 488 -10.70 19.54 19.79
CA SER A 488 -11.47 20.20 20.85
C SER A 488 -10.56 20.50 22.05
N GLN A 489 -10.76 19.82 23.17
CA GLN A 489 -9.96 19.98 24.38
C GLN A 489 -8.58 19.30 24.26
N ILE A 490 -8.50 18.17 23.56
CA ILE A 490 -7.26 17.41 23.38
C ILE A 490 -6.73 17.64 21.96
N THR A 491 -5.55 18.24 21.89
CA THR A 491 -4.86 18.60 20.66
C THR A 491 -4.01 17.45 20.10
N ALA A 492 -3.59 17.56 18.85
CA ALA A 492 -2.60 16.65 18.27
C ALA A 492 -1.29 16.62 19.06
N GLY A 493 -0.84 17.76 19.60
CA GLY A 493 0.35 17.83 20.46
C GLY A 493 0.19 17.00 21.74
N ASP A 494 -0.97 17.11 22.40
CA ASP A 494 -1.30 16.30 23.59
C ASP A 494 -1.23 14.81 23.29
N LYS A 495 -1.79 14.41 22.14
CA LYS A 495 -1.81 13.01 21.71
C LYS A 495 -0.41 12.49 21.40
N ILE A 496 0.41 13.28 20.71
CA ILE A 496 1.80 12.92 20.41
C ILE A 496 2.55 12.63 21.70
N VAL A 497 2.53 13.57 22.65
CA VAL A 497 3.31 13.42 23.90
C VAL A 497 2.80 12.25 24.73
N ARG A 498 1.49 12.07 24.85
CA ARG A 498 0.92 10.97 25.63
C ARG A 498 1.17 9.61 24.99
N VAL A 499 1.08 9.49 23.66
CA VAL A 499 1.43 8.25 22.94
C VAL A 499 2.92 7.94 23.09
N VAL A 500 3.80 8.94 22.93
CA VAL A 500 5.25 8.74 23.11
C VAL A 500 5.57 8.30 24.54
N ALA A 501 4.99 8.94 25.55
CA ALA A 501 5.20 8.55 26.94
C ALA A 501 4.67 7.14 27.23
N ALA A 502 3.52 6.77 26.67
CA ALA A 502 3.00 5.42 26.78
C ALA A 502 3.96 4.39 26.15
N ILE A 503 4.54 4.68 24.98
CA ILE A 503 5.56 3.81 24.37
C ILE A 503 6.81 3.74 25.25
N VAL A 504 7.27 4.85 25.82
CA VAL A 504 8.40 4.85 26.76
C VAL A 504 8.13 3.97 27.97
N ASN A 505 6.90 3.97 28.50
CA ASN A 505 6.49 3.10 29.61
C ASN A 505 6.44 1.60 29.23
N THR A 506 6.45 1.23 27.94
CA THR A 506 6.58 -0.18 27.52
C THR A 506 8.01 -0.69 27.48
N ASN A 507 8.99 0.21 27.61
CA ASN A 507 10.41 -0.16 27.67
C ASN A 507 10.82 -0.45 29.13
N ASP A 508 11.90 -1.20 29.31
CA ASP A 508 12.46 -1.50 30.64
C ASP A 508 12.70 -0.23 31.46
N ALA A 509 12.51 -0.32 32.77
CA ALA A 509 12.74 0.78 33.69
C ALA A 509 14.17 1.37 33.52
N ILE A 510 14.34 2.65 33.83
CA ILE A 510 15.64 3.36 33.69
C ILE A 510 16.66 2.93 34.76
N LEU A 511 16.27 2.08 35.70
CA LEU A 511 16.89 1.94 37.02
C LEU A 511 17.27 0.51 37.34
#